data_AF-A0A7S4MJH3-F1
#
_entry.id   AF-A0A7S4MJH3-F1
#
_cell.length_a   1.000
_cell.length_b   1.000
_cell.length_c   1.000
_cell.angle_alpha   90.00
_cell.angle_beta   90.00
_cell.angle_gamma   90.00
#
_symmetry.space_group_name_H-M   'P 1'
#
loop_
_entity.id
_entity.type
_entity.pdbx_description
1 polymer ?
#
loop_
_entity_poly.entity_id
_entity_poly.type
_entity_poly.pdbx_seq_one_letter_code
_entity_poly.pdbx_strand_id
1 'polypeptide(L)'
;YAPVSFSFDPPKRPVAVATYPLKAIVYFFAHPSLWKIIICPFLITAIIAITAFVLIFSLALYPQYLLMEDLTDITWLSWIVAVLLCLVEIFFVVLCTFLVFFDGTRKRIYKKVFEIEGVVVRPIGDDTSFATLDEETIMSSLNENCACWMFIDIAEAIKGCLLCCCIDRKDCGWYLLMKVISLLIFLISLPLNLIPVVGTVLFCAINGTLMAWRL
;
A
#
# COMPACT_ATOMS: atom_id res chain seq x y z
N TYR A 1 -20.31 7.05 2.36
CA TYR A 1 -19.49 5.90 2.77
C TYR A 1 -19.90 5.51 4.19
N ALA A 2 -20.65 4.41 4.35
CA ALA A 2 -21.01 3.88 5.66
C ALA A 2 -20.04 2.76 6.06
N PRO A 3 -19.60 2.67 7.32
CA PRO A 3 -18.64 1.65 7.76
C PRO A 3 -19.31 0.28 7.87
N VAL A 4 -18.85 -0.70 7.10
CA VAL A 4 -19.31 -2.11 7.15
C VAL A 4 -18.84 -2.75 8.45
N SER A 5 -19.73 -3.27 9.29
CA SER A 5 -19.38 -4.04 10.48
C SER A 5 -19.38 -5.55 10.17
N PHE A 6 -18.22 -6.18 10.32
CA PHE A 6 -18.06 -7.63 10.19
C PHE A 6 -18.28 -8.29 11.55
N SER A 7 -19.29 -9.15 11.68
CA SER A 7 -19.42 -10.05 12.83
C SER A 7 -18.53 -11.27 12.57
N PHE A 8 -17.37 -11.31 13.22
CA PHE A 8 -16.40 -12.40 13.10
C PHE A 8 -16.77 -13.51 14.08
N ASP A 9 -17.37 -14.60 13.62
CA ASP A 9 -17.42 -15.83 14.43
C ASP A 9 -16.02 -16.43 14.49
N PRO A 10 -15.36 -16.51 15.65
CA PRO A 10 -13.99 -16.98 15.72
C PRO A 10 -13.92 -18.46 15.31
N PRO A 11 -12.98 -18.83 14.42
CA PRO A 11 -12.83 -20.21 13.99
C PRO A 11 -12.50 -21.11 15.19
N LYS A 12 -13.22 -22.23 15.32
CA LYS A 12 -13.19 -23.13 16.48
C LYS A 12 -11.84 -23.84 16.74
N ARG A 13 -10.79 -23.64 15.92
CA ARG A 13 -9.47 -24.29 16.08
C ARG A 13 -8.32 -23.35 15.65
N PRO A 14 -7.34 -23.03 16.53
CA PRO A 14 -6.26 -22.08 16.23
C PRO A 14 -5.31 -22.56 15.11
N VAL A 15 -5.13 -23.86 14.94
CA VAL A 15 -4.25 -24.45 13.91
C VAL A 15 -4.83 -24.30 12.49
N ALA A 16 -6.16 -24.26 12.35
CA ALA A 16 -6.81 -24.01 11.06
C ALA A 16 -6.57 -22.58 10.57
N VAL A 17 -6.35 -21.63 11.50
CA VAL A 17 -6.15 -20.20 11.19
C VAL A 17 -4.83 -19.94 10.47
N ALA A 18 -3.78 -20.70 10.80
CA ALA A 18 -2.48 -20.58 10.14
C ALA A 18 -2.48 -21.09 8.69
N THR A 19 -3.49 -21.86 8.27
CA THR A 19 -3.58 -22.42 6.90
C THR A 19 -4.29 -21.50 5.91
N TYR A 20 -4.96 -20.43 6.37
CA TYR A 20 -5.66 -19.50 5.47
C TYR A 20 -4.74 -18.79 4.46
N PRO A 21 -3.51 -18.34 4.81
CA PRO A 21 -2.60 -17.76 3.82
C PRO A 21 -2.22 -18.76 2.72
N LEU A 22 -2.00 -20.03 3.08
CA LEU A 22 -1.69 -21.09 2.12
C LEU A 22 -2.88 -21.37 1.20
N LYS A 23 -4.09 -21.46 1.77
CA LYS A 23 -5.32 -21.64 0.98
C LYS A 23 -5.55 -20.45 0.03
N ALA A 24 -5.26 -19.23 0.49
CA ALA A 24 -5.33 -18.02 -0.34
C ALA A 24 -4.32 -18.04 -1.48
N ILE A 25 -3.08 -18.50 -1.26
CA ILE A 25 -2.06 -18.62 -2.32
C ILE A 25 -2.50 -19.65 -3.37
N VAL A 26 -2.96 -20.84 -2.95
CA VAL A 26 -3.43 -21.88 -3.88
C VAL A 26 -4.63 -21.38 -4.68
N TYR A 27 -5.59 -20.73 -4.01
CA TYR A 27 -6.75 -20.11 -4.65
C TYR A 27 -6.35 -19.02 -5.65
N PHE A 28 -5.37 -18.19 -5.28
CA PHE A 28 -4.85 -17.15 -6.14
C PHE A 28 -4.24 -17.70 -7.43
N PHE A 29 -3.48 -18.79 -7.35
CA PHE A 29 -2.92 -19.44 -8.55
C PHE A 29 -3.97 -20.15 -9.42
N ALA A 30 -5.09 -20.59 -8.85
CA ALA A 30 -6.16 -21.26 -9.59
C ALA A 30 -6.97 -20.31 -10.49
N HIS A 31 -7.00 -19.01 -10.18
CA HIS A 31 -7.86 -18.03 -10.86
C HIS A 31 -7.05 -16.93 -11.57
N PRO A 32 -6.85 -17.01 -12.91
CA PRO A 32 -6.02 -16.07 -13.67
C PRO A 32 -6.62 -14.65 -13.76
N SER A 33 -7.90 -14.48 -13.45
CA SER A 33 -8.57 -13.17 -13.39
C SER A 33 -7.98 -12.27 -12.29
N LEU A 34 -7.49 -12.84 -11.19
CA LEU A 34 -6.89 -12.09 -10.08
C LEU A 34 -5.47 -11.60 -10.40
N TRP A 35 -4.76 -12.27 -11.31
CA TRP A 35 -3.36 -11.94 -11.61
C TRP A 35 -3.21 -10.57 -12.27
N LYS A 36 -4.17 -10.22 -13.14
CA LYS A 36 -4.19 -8.91 -13.83
C LYS A 36 -4.29 -7.75 -12.82
N ILE A 37 -5.00 -7.96 -11.72
CA ILE A 37 -5.19 -6.95 -10.67
C ILE A 37 -3.88 -6.65 -9.94
N ILE A 38 -2.97 -7.63 -9.83
CA ILE A 38 -1.68 -7.48 -9.15
C ILE A 38 -0.55 -7.12 -10.10
N ILE A 39 -0.39 -7.86 -11.20
CA ILE A 39 0.75 -7.68 -12.11
C ILE A 39 0.77 -6.27 -12.72
N CYS A 40 -0.43 -5.74 -13.02
CA CYS A 40 -0.59 -4.42 -13.59
C CYS A 40 0.03 -3.29 -12.74
N PRO A 41 -0.35 -3.08 -11.47
CA PRO A 41 0.27 -2.06 -10.63
C PRO A 41 1.76 -2.32 -10.37
N PHE A 42 2.22 -3.57 -10.33
CA PHE A 42 3.65 -3.87 -10.23
C PHE A 42 4.45 -3.40 -11.45
N LEU A 43 3.93 -3.62 -12.66
CA LEU A 43 4.61 -3.19 -13.88
C LEU A 43 4.62 -1.65 -14.00
N ILE A 44 3.54 -1.00 -13.61
CA ILE A 44 3.46 0.46 -13.65
C ILE A 44 4.33 1.11 -12.57
N THR A 45 4.38 0.55 -11.36
CA THR A 45 5.31 1.03 -10.30
C THR A 45 6.76 0.91 -10.73
N ALA A 46 7.12 -0.15 -11.45
CA ALA A 46 8.46 -0.27 -12.03
C ALA A 46 8.75 0.86 -13.04
N ILE A 47 7.79 1.22 -13.89
CA ILE A 47 7.94 2.35 -14.84
C ILE A 47 8.11 3.68 -14.10
N ILE A 48 7.31 3.93 -13.06
CA ILE A 48 7.43 5.12 -12.22
C ILE A 48 8.79 5.15 -11.52
N ALA A 49 9.28 4.02 -11.00
CA ALA A 49 10.58 3.92 -10.35
C ALA A 49 11.73 4.26 -11.31
N ILE A 50 11.70 3.74 -12.53
CA ILE A 50 12.70 4.06 -13.57
C ILE A 50 12.65 5.55 -13.92
N THR A 51 11.45 6.10 -14.07
CA THR A 51 11.25 7.52 -14.38
C THR A 51 11.76 8.41 -13.25
N ALA A 52 11.45 8.07 -12.00
CA ALA A 52 11.91 8.78 -10.81
C ALA A 52 13.43 8.72 -10.68
N PHE A 53 14.04 7.56 -10.94
CA PHE A 53 15.50 7.41 -10.96
C PHE A 53 16.14 8.39 -11.96
N VAL A 54 15.67 8.41 -13.21
CA VAL A 54 16.22 9.30 -14.24
C VAL A 54 16.03 10.78 -13.87
N LEU A 55 14.83 11.16 -13.42
CA LEU A 55 14.51 12.57 -13.11
C LEU A 55 15.27 13.08 -11.88
N ILE A 56 15.35 12.29 -10.80
CA ILE A 56 16.05 12.69 -9.57
C ILE A 56 17.56 12.76 -9.84
N PHE A 57 18.16 11.78 -10.52
CA PHE A 57 19.59 11.87 -10.87
C PHE A 57 19.91 13.03 -11.82
N SER A 58 19.01 13.36 -12.75
CA SER A 58 19.25 14.44 -13.71
C SER A 58 19.05 15.83 -13.09
N LEU A 59 18.07 15.99 -12.20
CA LEU A 59 17.64 17.30 -11.68
C LEU A 59 18.11 17.58 -10.25
N ALA A 60 18.15 16.57 -9.38
CA ALA A 60 18.45 16.73 -7.96
C ALA A 60 19.95 16.54 -7.63
N LEU A 61 20.68 15.75 -8.42
CA LEU A 61 22.11 15.48 -8.15
C LEU A 61 22.96 16.77 -8.12
N TYR A 62 22.76 17.65 -9.10
CA TYR A 62 23.50 18.90 -9.20
C TYR A 62 23.23 19.88 -8.04
N PRO A 63 21.97 20.22 -7.70
CA PRO A 63 21.70 21.09 -6.56
C PRO A 63 22.10 20.46 -5.21
N GLN A 64 22.00 19.14 -5.05
CA GLN A 64 22.45 18.46 -3.83
C GLN A 64 23.97 18.50 -3.66
N TYR A 65 24.71 18.31 -4.75
CA TYR A 65 26.16 18.44 -4.74
C TYR A 65 26.59 19.84 -4.28
N LEU A 66 26.00 20.89 -4.87
CA LEU A 66 26.27 22.28 -4.50
C LEU A 66 25.96 22.56 -3.02
N LEU A 67 24.78 22.13 -2.56
CA LEU A 67 24.38 22.28 -1.16
C LEU A 67 25.40 21.63 -0.22
N MET A 68 25.91 20.44 -0.55
CA MET A 68 26.87 19.74 0.30
C MET A 68 28.27 20.37 0.23
N GLU A 69 28.67 20.91 -0.92
CA GLU A 69 29.92 21.66 -1.08
C GLU A 69 29.91 22.92 -0.18
N ASP A 70 28.81 23.68 -0.17
CA ASP A 70 28.65 24.87 0.68
C ASP A 70 28.66 24.56 2.18
N LEU A 71 28.25 23.35 2.61
CA LEU A 71 28.22 22.97 4.02
C LEU A 71 29.54 22.37 4.53
N THR A 72 30.28 21.66 3.68
CA THR A 72 31.36 20.77 4.13
C THR A 72 32.74 21.23 3.67
N ASP A 73 32.83 22.15 2.70
CA ASP A 73 34.08 22.64 2.07
C ASP A 73 34.99 21.52 1.47
N ILE A 74 34.50 20.27 1.38
CA ILE A 74 35.26 19.09 0.93
C ILE A 74 34.61 18.51 -0.34
N THR A 75 35.17 18.84 -1.50
CA THR A 75 34.63 18.48 -2.83
C THR A 75 34.36 16.98 -3.01
N TRP A 76 35.32 16.12 -2.64
CA TRP A 76 35.19 14.67 -2.87
C TRP A 76 34.11 14.02 -2.00
N LEU A 77 33.92 14.53 -0.78
CA LEU A 77 32.93 14.02 0.16
C LEU A 77 31.52 14.46 -0.28
N SER A 78 31.38 15.72 -0.71
CA SER A 78 30.10 16.28 -1.17
C SER A 78 29.52 15.51 -2.36
N TRP A 79 30.36 15.06 -3.30
CA TRP A 79 29.90 14.22 -4.41
C TRP A 79 29.33 12.87 -3.93
N ILE A 80 30.03 12.18 -3.02
CA ILE A 80 29.57 10.88 -2.50
C ILE A 80 28.26 11.06 -1.70
N VAL A 81 28.21 12.08 -0.84
CA VAL A 81 27.02 12.37 -0.02
C VAL A 81 25.82 12.74 -0.88
N ALA A 82 26.01 13.52 -1.94
CA ALA A 82 24.93 13.87 -2.88
C ALA A 82 24.37 12.63 -3.61
N VAL A 83 25.24 11.74 -4.09
CA VAL A 83 24.79 10.47 -4.70
C VAL A 83 24.01 9.62 -3.71
N LEU A 84 24.48 9.50 -2.47
CA LEU A 84 23.78 8.76 -1.41
C LEU A 84 22.41 9.37 -1.10
N LEU A 85 22.30 10.70 -1.04
CA LEU A 85 21.03 11.39 -0.80
C LEU A 85 20.04 11.15 -1.94
N CYS A 86 20.48 11.24 -3.21
CA CYS A 86 19.69 10.85 -4.38
C CYS A 86 19.13 9.42 -4.25
N LEU A 87 19.96 8.46 -3.86
CA LEU A 87 19.53 7.07 -3.69
C LEU A 87 18.47 6.92 -2.58
N VAL A 88 18.64 7.64 -1.47
CA VAL A 88 17.69 7.67 -0.37
C VAL A 88 16.35 8.27 -0.82
N GLU A 89 16.37 9.39 -1.56
CA GLU A 89 15.16 10.01 -2.11
C GLU A 89 14.41 9.07 -3.05
N ILE A 90 15.12 8.40 -3.96
CA ILE A 90 14.53 7.41 -4.88
C ILE A 90 13.90 6.26 -4.10
N PHE A 91 14.59 5.75 -3.08
CA PHE A 91 14.06 4.71 -2.20
C PHE A 91 12.74 5.14 -1.55
N PHE A 92 12.68 6.36 -1.01
CA PHE A 92 11.46 6.90 -0.40
C PHE A 92 10.33 7.10 -1.41
N VAL A 93 10.61 7.65 -2.59
CA VAL A 93 9.60 7.84 -3.63
C VAL A 93 9.00 6.50 -4.04
N VAL A 94 9.84 5.51 -4.35
CA VAL A 94 9.38 4.18 -4.75
C VAL A 94 8.61 3.49 -3.63
N LEU A 95 9.08 3.58 -2.38
CA LEU A 95 8.39 3.02 -1.23
C LEU A 95 7.01 3.64 -1.02
N CYS A 96 6.91 4.97 -1.01
CA CYS A 96 5.65 5.69 -0.87
C CYS A 96 4.67 5.32 -1.98
N THR A 97 5.13 5.31 -3.23
CA THR A 97 4.33 4.90 -4.39
C THR A 97 3.83 3.46 -4.25
N PHE A 98 4.70 2.52 -3.86
CA PHE A 98 4.32 1.12 -3.65
C PHE A 98 3.25 0.96 -2.55
N LEU A 99 3.38 1.69 -1.44
CA LEU A 99 2.43 1.62 -0.32
C LEU A 99 1.04 2.13 -0.71
N VAL A 100 0.96 3.20 -1.52
CA VAL A 100 -0.33 3.71 -2.04
C VAL A 100 -1.03 2.66 -2.90
N PHE A 101 -0.29 2.03 -3.83
CA PHE A 101 -0.87 1.03 -4.71
C PHE A 101 -1.25 -0.26 -4.01
N PHE A 102 -0.49 -0.68 -3.01
CA PHE A 102 -0.80 -1.88 -2.25
C PHE A 102 -2.15 -1.76 -1.54
N ASP A 103 -2.46 -0.58 -0.99
CA ASP A 103 -3.73 -0.32 -0.32
C ASP A 103 -4.93 -0.40 -1.29
N GLY A 104 -4.81 0.18 -2.49
CA GLY A 104 -5.84 0.09 -3.53
C GLY A 104 -6.01 -1.33 -4.07
N THR A 105 -4.89 -2.01 -4.33
CA THR A 105 -4.86 -3.38 -4.87
C THR A 105 -5.55 -4.37 -3.92
N ARG A 106 -5.30 -4.29 -2.61
CA ARG A 106 -5.95 -5.17 -1.63
C ARG A 106 -7.47 -5.05 -1.67
N LYS A 107 -8.02 -3.82 -1.70
CA LYS A 107 -9.47 -3.59 -1.77
C LYS A 107 -10.09 -4.23 -3.01
N ARG A 108 -9.41 -4.11 -4.16
CA ARG A 108 -9.86 -4.67 -5.45
C ARG A 108 -9.84 -6.20 -5.43
N ILE A 109 -8.77 -6.79 -4.89
CA ILE A 109 -8.66 -8.25 -4.72
C ILE A 109 -9.80 -8.76 -3.84
N TYR A 110 -10.01 -8.17 -2.65
CA TYR A 110 -11.07 -8.62 -1.75
C TYR A 110 -12.45 -8.54 -2.39
N LYS A 111 -12.74 -7.44 -3.08
CA LYS A 111 -13.99 -7.26 -3.81
C LYS A 111 -14.21 -8.37 -4.86
N LYS A 112 -13.18 -8.69 -5.64
CA LYS A 112 -13.26 -9.74 -6.66
C LYS A 112 -13.34 -11.15 -6.07
N VAL A 113 -12.70 -11.40 -4.93
CA VAL A 113 -12.86 -12.67 -4.22
C VAL A 113 -14.29 -12.83 -3.71
N PHE A 114 -14.88 -11.80 -3.11
CA PHE A 114 -16.28 -11.84 -2.66
C PHE A 114 -17.26 -12.03 -3.81
N GLU A 115 -16.97 -11.47 -4.98
CA GLU A 115 -17.76 -11.66 -6.20
C GLU A 115 -17.69 -13.11 -6.69
N ILE A 116 -16.49 -13.70 -6.79
CA ILE A 116 -16.32 -15.10 -7.23
C ILE A 116 -16.96 -16.09 -6.24
N GLU A 117 -16.86 -15.80 -4.94
CA GLU A 117 -17.46 -16.62 -3.88
C GLU A 117 -18.97 -16.37 -3.71
N GLY A 118 -19.56 -15.44 -4.47
CA GLY A 118 -20.99 -15.13 -4.41
C GLY A 118 -21.46 -14.61 -3.04
N VAL A 119 -20.56 -13.96 -2.29
CA VAL A 119 -20.87 -13.47 -0.93
C VAL A 119 -21.80 -12.27 -1.03
N VAL A 120 -23.03 -12.43 -0.54
CA VAL A 120 -24.01 -11.35 -0.51
C VAL A 120 -23.72 -10.42 0.66
N VAL A 121 -23.42 -9.15 0.37
CA VAL A 121 -23.13 -8.13 1.39
C VAL A 121 -24.42 -7.41 1.75
N ARG A 122 -24.78 -7.37 3.04
CA ARG A 122 -25.94 -6.59 3.50
C ARG A 122 -25.61 -5.10 3.64
N PRO A 123 -26.41 -4.18 3.07
CA PRO A 123 -26.29 -2.76 3.36
C PRO A 123 -26.72 -2.48 4.81
N ILE A 124 -25.99 -1.59 5.50
CA ILE A 124 -26.31 -1.22 6.89
C ILE A 124 -27.54 -0.32 6.91
N GLY A 125 -28.55 -0.71 7.67
CA GLY A 125 -29.80 0.04 7.88
C GLY A 125 -31.02 -0.47 7.12
N ASP A 126 -30.89 -1.56 6.35
CA ASP A 126 -32.02 -2.26 5.74
C ASP A 126 -31.86 -3.77 5.99
N ASP A 127 -32.67 -4.29 6.93
CA ASP A 127 -32.66 -5.71 7.32
C ASP A 127 -33.40 -6.60 6.31
N THR A 128 -34.06 -6.01 5.31
CA THR A 128 -34.97 -6.70 4.39
C THR A 128 -34.41 -6.88 2.98
N SER A 129 -33.43 -6.08 2.57
CA SER A 129 -32.86 -6.15 1.22
C SER A 129 -31.48 -6.82 1.21
N PHE A 130 -31.40 -7.94 0.49
CA PHE A 130 -30.12 -8.46 0.02
C PHE A 130 -29.78 -7.69 -1.26
N ALA A 131 -28.86 -6.73 -1.16
CA ALA A 131 -28.29 -6.12 -2.36
C ALA A 131 -27.25 -7.10 -2.93
N THR A 132 -27.56 -7.72 -4.07
CA THR A 132 -26.48 -8.15 -4.96
C THR A 132 -25.70 -6.89 -5.32
N LEU A 133 -24.39 -6.92 -5.15
CA LEU A 133 -23.52 -5.91 -5.74
C LEU A 133 -23.80 -5.94 -7.24
N ASP A 134 -24.61 -5.02 -7.77
CA ASP A 134 -25.01 -5.03 -9.17
C ASP A 134 -23.76 -5.15 -10.06
N GLU A 135 -23.67 -6.27 -10.76
CA GLU A 135 -22.54 -6.66 -11.61
C GLU A 135 -22.22 -5.55 -12.63
N GLU A 136 -23.23 -4.79 -13.08
CA GLU A 136 -23.13 -3.76 -14.11
C GLU A 136 -22.36 -2.48 -13.68
N THR A 137 -22.60 -1.94 -12.48
CA THR A 137 -21.91 -0.70 -12.03
C THR A 137 -20.44 -0.96 -11.67
N ILE A 138 -20.10 -2.20 -11.33
CA ILE A 138 -18.76 -2.60 -10.89
C ILE A 138 -17.91 -3.05 -12.08
N MET A 139 -18.49 -3.79 -13.03
CA MET A 139 -17.80 -4.17 -14.26
C MET A 139 -17.43 -2.96 -15.11
N SER A 140 -18.23 -1.88 -15.13
CA SER A 140 -17.84 -0.64 -15.81
C SER A 140 -16.60 0.01 -15.19
N SER A 141 -16.45 -0.06 -13.86
CA SER A 141 -15.28 0.45 -13.12
C SER A 141 -14.03 -0.43 -13.29
N LEU A 142 -14.22 -1.71 -13.61
CA LEU A 142 -13.15 -2.70 -13.78
C LEU A 142 -12.71 -2.87 -15.24
N ASN A 143 -13.51 -2.40 -16.19
CA ASN A 143 -13.22 -2.42 -17.63
C ASN A 143 -12.41 -1.18 -18.09
N GLU A 144 -12.17 -0.23 -17.19
CA GLU A 144 -11.28 0.89 -17.47
C GLU A 144 -9.82 0.44 -17.41
N ASN A 145 -9.03 0.94 -18.36
CA ASN A 145 -7.60 0.63 -18.50
C ASN A 145 -6.88 0.72 -17.15
N CYS A 146 -5.96 -0.21 -16.93
CA CYS A 146 -5.02 -0.25 -15.80
C CYS A 146 -4.46 1.10 -15.32
N ALA A 147 -4.21 2.03 -16.26
CA ALA A 147 -3.76 3.38 -15.95
C ALA A 147 -4.77 4.20 -15.15
N CYS A 148 -6.07 4.07 -15.43
CA CYS A 148 -7.14 4.79 -14.73
C CYS A 148 -7.20 4.43 -13.24
N TRP A 149 -7.02 3.15 -12.93
CA TRP A 149 -6.97 2.65 -11.54
C TRP A 149 -5.89 3.34 -10.72
N MET A 150 -4.72 3.50 -11.33
CA MET A 150 -3.61 4.19 -10.70
C MET A 150 -3.89 5.68 -10.51
N PHE A 151 -4.45 6.37 -11.51
CA PHE A 151 -4.80 7.78 -11.37
C PHE A 151 -5.83 7.98 -10.25
N ILE A 152 -6.77 7.05 -10.08
CA ILE A 152 -7.72 7.06 -8.96
C ILE A 152 -7.00 6.83 -7.63
N ASP A 153 -6.13 5.82 -7.52
CA ASP A 153 -5.42 5.50 -6.27
C ASP A 153 -4.48 6.66 -5.84
N ILE A 154 -3.76 7.26 -6.81
CA ILE A 154 -2.93 8.46 -6.59
C ILE A 154 -3.83 9.65 -6.22
N ALA A 155 -4.92 9.89 -6.94
CA ALA A 155 -5.83 10.99 -6.64
C ALA A 155 -6.50 10.84 -5.28
N GLU A 156 -6.85 9.63 -4.85
CA GLU A 156 -7.36 9.35 -3.50
C GLU A 156 -6.29 9.55 -2.44
N ALA A 157 -5.05 9.14 -2.69
CA ALA A 157 -3.93 9.40 -1.76
C ALA A 157 -3.64 10.91 -1.64
N ILE A 158 -3.62 11.63 -2.76
CA ILE A 158 -3.44 13.08 -2.81
C ILE A 158 -4.62 13.78 -2.13
N LYS A 159 -5.87 13.41 -2.41
CA LYS A 159 -7.06 13.97 -1.73
C LYS A 159 -7.06 13.65 -0.23
N GLY A 160 -6.66 12.46 0.18
CA GLY A 160 -6.50 12.12 1.60
C GLY A 160 -5.43 12.94 2.29
N CYS A 161 -4.36 13.32 1.57
CA CYS A 161 -3.26 14.13 2.08
C CYS A 161 -3.54 15.64 2.06
N LEU A 162 -4.20 16.16 1.01
CA LEU A 162 -4.49 17.59 0.81
C LEU A 162 -5.87 18.03 1.35
N LEU A 163 -6.85 17.13 1.37
CA LEU A 163 -8.26 17.42 1.67
C LEU A 163 -8.74 16.80 3.00
N CYS A 164 -7.83 16.65 3.97
CA CYS A 164 -8.19 16.16 5.33
C CYS A 164 -9.06 17.15 6.13
N CYS A 165 -9.44 18.31 5.56
CA CYS A 165 -10.33 19.27 6.21
C CYS A 165 -11.84 18.99 6.05
N CYS A 166 -12.28 18.04 5.21
CA CYS A 166 -13.70 17.89 4.86
C CYS A 166 -14.37 16.56 5.24
N ILE A 167 -13.63 15.61 5.82
CA ILE A 167 -14.18 14.36 6.41
C ILE A 167 -13.91 14.39 7.92
N ASP A 168 -14.95 14.05 8.68
CA ASP A 168 -15.13 14.24 10.13
C ASP A 168 -13.85 14.43 10.98
N ARG A 169 -13.81 15.51 11.77
CA ARG A 169 -12.63 16.06 12.48
C ARG A 169 -12.01 15.11 13.52
N LYS A 170 -12.71 14.03 13.89
CA LYS A 170 -12.22 13.04 14.89
C LYS A 170 -11.53 11.82 14.27
N ASP A 171 -11.84 11.44 13.03
CA ASP A 171 -11.29 10.22 12.41
C ASP A 171 -10.16 10.50 11.39
N CYS A 172 -10.10 11.71 10.80
CA CYS A 172 -9.10 12.03 9.76
C CYS A 172 -7.67 12.09 10.33
N GLY A 173 -7.50 12.65 11.54
CA GLY A 173 -6.20 12.71 12.21
C GLY A 173 -5.68 11.33 12.58
N TRP A 174 -6.55 10.46 13.10
CA TRP A 174 -6.16 9.10 13.52
C TRP A 174 -5.75 8.23 12.33
N TYR A 175 -6.43 8.32 11.20
CA TYR A 175 -6.11 7.52 10.01
C TYR A 175 -4.79 7.96 9.35
N LEU A 176 -4.55 9.27 9.20
CA LEU A 176 -3.31 9.79 8.65
C LEU A 176 -2.13 9.52 9.60
N LEU A 177 -2.34 9.71 10.91
CA LEU A 177 -1.39 9.37 11.96
C LEU A 177 -1.05 7.88 11.93
N MET A 178 -2.03 6.98 11.83
CA MET A 178 -1.79 5.53 11.76
C MET A 178 -1.03 5.12 10.50
N LYS A 179 -1.26 5.79 9.36
CA LYS A 179 -0.47 5.55 8.13
C LYS A 179 0.96 6.03 8.27
N VAL A 180 1.18 7.24 8.79
CA VAL A 180 2.52 7.79 9.02
C VAL A 180 3.26 6.98 10.08
N ILE A 181 2.61 6.63 11.19
CA ILE A 181 3.18 5.77 12.24
C ILE A 181 3.60 4.43 11.66
N SER A 182 2.77 3.79 10.85
CA SER A 182 3.13 2.51 10.25
C SER A 182 4.26 2.63 9.22
N LEU A 183 4.31 3.73 8.46
CA LEU A 183 5.41 4.02 7.55
C LEU A 183 6.71 4.27 8.32
N LEU A 184 6.65 4.99 9.43
CA LEU A 184 7.78 5.22 10.33
C LEU A 184 8.23 3.93 11.02
N ILE A 185 7.31 3.08 11.49
CA ILE A 185 7.63 1.76 12.05
C ILE A 185 8.33 0.91 11.00
N PHE A 186 7.85 0.90 9.76
CA PHE A 186 8.49 0.18 8.66
C PHE A 186 9.90 0.73 8.38
N LEU A 187 10.05 2.06 8.36
CA LEU A 187 11.32 2.74 8.13
C LEU A 187 12.35 2.47 9.24
N ILE A 188 11.91 2.44 10.50
CA ILE A 188 12.74 2.17 11.68
C ILE A 188 13.09 0.68 11.77
N SER A 189 12.20 -0.21 11.32
CA SER A 189 12.45 -1.65 11.35
C SER A 189 13.27 -2.17 10.16
N LEU A 190 13.46 -1.35 9.12
CA LEU A 190 14.31 -1.64 7.96
C LEU A 190 15.82 -1.75 8.31
N PRO A 191 16.45 -0.78 9.01
CA PRO A 191 17.82 -0.93 9.49
C PRO A 191 17.94 -2.02 10.57
N LEU A 192 16.86 -2.30 11.31
CA LEU A 192 16.86 -3.34 12.34
C LEU A 192 16.91 -4.76 11.75
N ASN A 193 16.42 -4.96 10.51
CA ASN A 193 16.54 -6.23 9.77
C ASN A 193 17.96 -6.49 9.23
N LEU A 194 18.88 -5.51 9.35
CA LEU A 194 20.29 -5.68 9.01
C LEU A 194 21.05 -6.54 10.03
N ILE A 195 20.47 -6.76 11.23
CA ILE A 195 20.98 -7.70 12.23
C ILE A 195 20.38 -9.07 11.94
N PRO A 196 21.16 -10.06 11.45
CA PRO A 196 20.64 -11.38 11.16
C PRO A 196 20.06 -12.03 12.42
N VAL A 197 18.96 -12.77 12.26
CA VAL A 197 18.21 -13.51 13.29
C VAL A 197 17.37 -12.62 14.22
N VAL A 198 17.97 -11.71 15.00
CA VAL A 198 17.23 -10.92 16.00
C VAL A 198 16.34 -9.88 15.32
N GLY A 199 16.88 -9.20 14.31
CA GLY A 199 16.15 -8.22 13.51
C GLY A 199 14.94 -8.84 12.82
N THR A 200 15.12 -10.02 12.23
CA THR A 200 14.07 -10.74 11.50
C THR A 200 12.94 -11.22 12.42
N VAL A 201 13.27 -11.78 13.60
CA VAL A 201 12.26 -12.25 14.57
C VAL A 201 11.44 -11.09 15.12
N LEU A 202 12.09 -9.99 15.51
CA LEU A 202 11.41 -8.82 16.05
C LEU A 202 10.58 -8.11 14.97
N PHE A 203 11.10 -8.05 13.73
CA PHE A 203 10.37 -7.56 12.57
C PHE A 203 9.10 -8.36 12.32
N CYS A 204 9.18 -9.70 12.30
CA CYS A 204 8.02 -10.57 12.09
C CYS A 204 6.97 -10.42 13.19
N ALA A 205 7.39 -10.29 14.46
CA ALA A 205 6.48 -10.12 15.58
C ALA A 205 5.73 -8.77 15.51
N ILE A 206 6.44 -7.67 15.26
CA ILE A 206 5.86 -6.32 15.24
C ILE A 206 4.99 -6.13 14.00
N ASN A 207 5.52 -6.45 12.81
CA ASN A 207 4.77 -6.27 11.56
C ASN A 207 3.63 -7.29 11.42
N GLY A 208 3.82 -8.53 11.90
CA GLY A 208 2.77 -9.56 11.86
C GLY A 208 1.57 -9.17 12.74
N THR A 209 1.84 -8.66 13.94
CA THR A 209 0.78 -8.18 14.84
C THR A 209 0.08 -6.98 14.20
N LEU A 210 0.81 -5.97 13.72
CA LEU A 210 0.22 -4.76 13.15
C LEU A 210 -0.62 -5.01 11.89
N MET A 211 -0.26 -6.00 11.07
CA MET A 211 -1.07 -6.42 9.91
C MET A 211 -2.36 -7.15 10.31
N ALA A 212 -2.35 -7.90 11.42
CA ALA A 212 -3.55 -8.54 11.95
C ALA A 212 -4.59 -7.52 12.46
N TRP A 213 -4.14 -6.39 13.02
CA TRP A 213 -5.00 -5.28 13.45
C TRP A 213 -5.47 -4.36 12.31
N ARG A 214 -5.03 -4.61 11.07
CA ARG A 214 -5.43 -3.86 9.85
C ARG A 214 -6.51 -4.57 9.02
N LEU A 215 -6.94 -5.76 9.45
CA LEU A 215 -8.05 -6.54 8.91
C LEU A 215 -9.31 -6.24 9.72
#